data_AF-A0AAD4AM70-F1
#
_entry.id   AF-A0AAD4AM70-F1
#
_cell.length_a   1.000
_cell.length_b   1.000
_cell.length_c   1.000
_cell.angle_alpha   90.00
_cell.angle_beta   90.00
_cell.angle_gamma   90.00
#
_symmetry.space_group_name_H-M   'P 1'
#
loop_
_entity.id
_entity.type
_entity.pdbx_description
1 polymer ?
#
loop_
_entity_poly.entity_id
_entity_poly.type
_entity_poly.pdbx_seq_one_letter_code
_entity_poly.pdbx_strand_id
1 'polypeptide(L)'
;MEVLIPFAKDKNGSLAFVDEVESGLECACFCISCDMPLSAHKYKTNIRRDHFKHAPKVNSKDKPCEISYKRAIFWLCRNILATNTSIHLPRYIGYPNSDKSDEGVLITDENVYEYQSKVTLNPAVESAQNEIAILHANDFDITLVLTLESSAYQFSSTYNQKSAIVVVDVEDFRKYVEGKVNGYRNQVESELLEKLSIKHWHFHPQQTQRFTEFYRSKNQKIQLAKKEQAQRKWEEQQQLAEETEPLYDPVYGFQQNPRYKSKPTRAFRDIIDLNPAPKQYETRWFRCPSCFHVWSHSSEDVPYSIDLTECSHCASSVKIG
;
A
#
# COMPACT_ATOMS: atom_id res chain seq x y z
N MET A 1 -4.30 -12.54 -37.55
CA MET A 1 -5.14 -13.60 -36.96
C MET A 1 -6.43 -12.92 -36.52
N GLU A 2 -7.59 -13.32 -37.03
CA GLU A 2 -8.87 -12.67 -36.70
C GLU A 2 -9.23 -13.01 -35.25
N VAL A 3 -9.38 -12.00 -34.39
CA VAL A 3 -9.77 -12.20 -32.99
C VAL A 3 -11.20 -12.71 -32.97
N LEU A 4 -11.42 -13.92 -32.46
CA LEU A 4 -12.77 -14.43 -32.28
C LEU A 4 -13.40 -13.71 -31.08
N ILE A 5 -14.45 -12.95 -31.36
CA ILE A 5 -15.08 -12.03 -30.41
C ILE A 5 -15.97 -12.84 -29.47
N PRO A 6 -15.72 -12.87 -28.16
CA PRO A 6 -16.44 -13.80 -27.28
C PRO A 6 -17.75 -13.21 -26.72
N PHE A 7 -17.90 -11.89 -26.72
CA PHE A 7 -19.12 -11.19 -26.28
C PHE A 7 -19.38 -9.95 -27.14
N ALA A 8 -20.60 -9.46 -27.09
CA ALA A 8 -21.10 -8.35 -27.88
C ALA A 8 -21.98 -7.42 -27.03
N LYS A 9 -22.43 -6.33 -27.64
CA LYS A 9 -23.48 -5.46 -27.13
C LYS A 9 -24.82 -5.94 -27.69
N ASP A 10 -25.80 -6.23 -26.84
CA ASP A 10 -27.15 -6.57 -27.28
C ASP A 10 -27.90 -5.33 -27.79
N LYS A 11 -29.14 -5.53 -28.23
CA LYS A 11 -30.04 -4.44 -28.69
C LYS A 11 -30.31 -3.36 -27.64
N ASN A 12 -30.16 -3.67 -26.36
CA ASN A 12 -30.39 -2.75 -25.24
C ASN A 12 -29.11 -2.04 -24.79
N GLY A 13 -27.95 -2.41 -25.34
CA GLY A 13 -26.67 -1.87 -24.93
C GLY A 13 -25.96 -2.68 -23.84
N SER A 14 -26.52 -3.80 -23.41
CA SER A 14 -25.97 -4.69 -22.39
C SER A 14 -24.94 -5.65 -22.98
N LEU A 15 -24.03 -6.16 -22.14
CA LEU A 15 -23.10 -7.20 -22.54
C LEU A 15 -23.85 -8.51 -22.77
N ALA A 16 -23.75 -9.08 -23.96
CA ALA A 16 -24.32 -10.37 -24.32
C ALA A 16 -23.24 -11.35 -24.76
N PHE A 17 -23.34 -12.59 -24.26
CA PHE A 17 -22.39 -13.64 -24.58
C PHE A 17 -22.92 -14.48 -25.74
N VAL A 18 -22.00 -15.09 -26.49
CA VAL A 18 -22.38 -15.81 -27.71
C VAL A 18 -23.30 -16.99 -27.41
N ASP A 19 -23.14 -17.65 -26.27
CA ASP A 19 -23.97 -18.76 -25.81
C ASP A 19 -25.39 -18.31 -25.41
N GLU A 20 -25.57 -17.07 -24.97
CA GLU A 20 -26.85 -16.50 -24.51
C GLU A 20 -27.78 -16.00 -25.65
N VAL A 21 -27.28 -15.85 -26.88
CA VAL A 21 -28.01 -15.20 -27.98
C VAL A 21 -28.41 -16.16 -29.10
N GLU A 22 -29.36 -15.78 -29.96
CA GLU A 22 -29.68 -16.57 -31.16
C GLU A 22 -28.49 -16.66 -32.13
N SER A 23 -28.41 -17.72 -32.94
CA SER A 23 -27.32 -17.86 -33.90
C SER A 23 -27.50 -16.96 -35.14
N GLY A 24 -26.40 -16.62 -35.80
CA GLY A 24 -26.39 -15.81 -37.01
C GLY A 24 -26.69 -14.34 -36.72
N LEU A 25 -27.32 -13.66 -37.68
CA LEU A 25 -27.71 -12.26 -37.57
C LEU A 25 -28.95 -12.04 -36.66
N GLU A 26 -29.65 -13.12 -36.30
CA GLU A 26 -30.81 -13.06 -35.40
C GLU A 26 -30.44 -12.65 -33.97
N CYS A 27 -29.15 -12.76 -33.59
CA CYS A 27 -28.65 -12.23 -32.33
C CYS A 27 -28.89 -10.71 -32.16
N ALA A 28 -29.02 -9.97 -33.28
CA ALA A 28 -29.15 -8.51 -33.30
C ALA A 28 -28.09 -7.80 -32.41
N CYS A 29 -26.87 -8.34 -32.40
CA CYS A 29 -25.77 -7.86 -31.57
C CYS A 29 -24.84 -6.91 -32.33
N PHE A 30 -24.16 -6.05 -31.58
CA PHE A 30 -23.22 -5.05 -32.09
C PHE A 30 -21.85 -5.20 -31.43
N CYS A 31 -20.80 -4.87 -32.15
CA CYS A 31 -19.44 -4.91 -31.63
C CYS A 31 -19.25 -3.82 -30.59
N ILE A 32 -18.85 -4.19 -29.37
CA ILE A 32 -18.58 -3.23 -28.29
C ILE A 32 -17.46 -2.23 -28.62
N SER A 33 -16.60 -2.56 -29.58
CA SER A 33 -15.46 -1.71 -29.98
C SER A 33 -15.81 -0.70 -31.07
N CYS A 34 -16.68 -1.05 -32.02
CA CYS A 34 -16.91 -0.24 -33.23
C CYS A 34 -18.38 -0.09 -33.60
N ASP A 35 -19.28 -0.61 -32.76
CA ASP A 35 -20.74 -0.64 -32.93
C ASP A 35 -21.23 -1.26 -34.27
N MET A 36 -20.36 -1.94 -35.03
CA MET A 36 -20.77 -2.64 -36.24
C MET A 36 -21.58 -3.92 -35.90
N PRO A 37 -22.61 -4.28 -36.69
CA PRO A 37 -23.38 -5.50 -36.49
C PRO A 37 -22.52 -6.76 -36.50
N LEU A 38 -22.84 -7.68 -35.60
CA LEU A 38 -22.20 -8.98 -35.44
C LEU A 38 -23.16 -10.12 -35.84
N SER A 39 -22.59 -11.26 -36.17
CA SER A 39 -23.24 -12.55 -36.41
C SER A 39 -22.69 -13.56 -35.40
N ALA A 40 -23.58 -14.24 -34.67
CA ALA A 40 -23.24 -15.24 -33.67
C ALA A 40 -23.01 -16.62 -34.31
N HIS A 41 -21.77 -17.09 -34.34
CA HIS A 41 -21.44 -18.41 -34.85
C HIS A 41 -21.41 -19.41 -33.70
N LYS A 42 -22.45 -20.26 -33.64
CA LYS A 42 -22.57 -21.35 -32.67
C LYS A 42 -22.22 -22.69 -33.32
N TYR A 43 -21.46 -23.52 -32.62
CA TYR A 43 -21.04 -24.85 -33.08
C TYR A 43 -21.56 -25.93 -32.13
N LYS A 44 -22.11 -27.00 -32.71
CA LYS A 44 -22.64 -28.14 -31.94
C LYS A 44 -21.54 -28.99 -31.29
N THR A 45 -20.29 -28.85 -31.73
CA THR A 45 -19.15 -29.61 -31.23
C THR A 45 -18.15 -28.67 -30.59
N ASN A 46 -17.53 -29.10 -29.48
CA ASN A 46 -16.49 -28.33 -28.79
C ASN A 46 -15.16 -28.23 -29.57
N ILE A 47 -15.15 -28.62 -30.85
CA ILE A 47 -13.99 -28.53 -31.75
C ILE A 47 -13.77 -27.08 -32.18
N ARG A 48 -14.85 -26.30 -32.32
CA ARG A 48 -14.81 -24.88 -32.62
C ARG A 48 -15.58 -24.14 -31.55
N ARG A 49 -15.02 -23.05 -31.04
CA ARG A 49 -15.70 -22.23 -30.05
C ARG A 49 -16.78 -21.37 -30.68
N ASP A 50 -17.84 -21.18 -29.92
CA ASP A 50 -18.83 -20.16 -30.23
C ASP A 50 -18.14 -18.80 -30.20
N HIS A 51 -18.44 -17.96 -31.19
CA HIS A 51 -17.88 -16.61 -31.27
C HIS A 51 -18.75 -15.71 -32.13
N PHE A 52 -18.62 -14.41 -31.92
CA PHE A 52 -19.13 -13.41 -32.83
C PHE A 52 -18.14 -13.10 -33.95
N LYS A 53 -18.69 -12.76 -35.11
CA LYS A 53 -17.95 -12.15 -36.23
C LYS A 53 -18.71 -10.95 -36.74
N HIS A 54 -17.99 -9.97 -37.28
CA HIS A 54 -18.64 -8.89 -38.00
C HIS A 54 -19.48 -9.42 -39.16
N ALA A 55 -20.68 -8.87 -39.33
CA ALA A 55 -21.59 -9.27 -40.37
C ALA A 55 -20.93 -9.11 -41.77
N PRO A 56 -21.13 -10.08 -42.68
CA PRO A 56 -20.64 -9.95 -44.05
C PRO A 56 -21.15 -8.66 -44.70
N LYS A 57 -20.28 -7.91 -45.37
CA LYS A 57 -20.52 -6.59 -46.03
C LYS A 57 -20.49 -5.34 -45.14
N VAL A 58 -20.29 -5.45 -43.82
CA VAL A 58 -20.16 -4.26 -42.95
C VAL A 58 -18.71 -3.91 -42.61
N ASN A 59 -17.77 -4.85 -42.79
CA ASN A 59 -16.34 -4.59 -42.63
C ASN A 59 -15.83 -3.64 -43.72
N SER A 60 -15.80 -2.33 -43.42
CA SER A 60 -15.06 -1.39 -44.26
C SER A 60 -13.58 -1.73 -44.15
N LYS A 61 -12.89 -1.93 -45.28
CA LYS A 61 -11.42 -2.09 -45.30
C LYS A 61 -10.71 -0.84 -44.78
N ASP A 62 -11.41 0.30 -44.78
CA ASP A 62 -10.88 1.62 -44.46
C ASP A 62 -10.88 1.93 -42.95
N LYS A 63 -11.62 1.15 -42.15
CA LYS A 63 -11.66 1.30 -40.68
C LYS A 63 -11.66 -0.07 -39.98
N PRO A 64 -10.49 -0.71 -39.81
CA PRO A 64 -10.39 -2.00 -39.13
C PRO A 64 -10.85 -1.88 -37.68
N CYS A 65 -11.60 -2.87 -37.21
CA CYS A 65 -12.02 -2.93 -35.81
C CYS A 65 -10.80 -3.16 -34.90
N GLU A 66 -10.65 -2.32 -33.87
CA GLU A 66 -9.55 -2.39 -32.90
C GLU A 66 -9.75 -3.45 -31.81
N ILE A 67 -10.73 -4.34 -31.98
CA ILE A 67 -11.02 -5.37 -31.00
C ILE A 67 -9.81 -6.27 -30.77
N SER A 68 -9.43 -6.43 -29.50
CA SER A 68 -8.34 -7.28 -29.05
C SER A 68 -8.78 -8.07 -27.84
N TYR A 69 -8.10 -9.20 -27.56
CA TYR A 69 -8.38 -9.98 -26.35
C TYR A 69 -8.17 -9.15 -25.08
N LYS A 70 -7.18 -8.25 -25.07
CA LYS A 70 -6.87 -7.38 -23.92
C LYS A 70 -8.05 -6.49 -23.57
N ARG A 71 -8.58 -5.76 -24.55
CA ARG A 71 -9.78 -4.92 -24.37
C ARG A 71 -11.01 -5.76 -24.02
N ALA A 72 -11.10 -6.99 -24.55
CA ALA A 72 -12.17 -7.89 -24.20
C ALA A 72 -12.13 -8.32 -22.70
N ILE A 73 -10.95 -8.60 -22.15
CA ILE A 73 -10.82 -8.91 -20.71
C ILE A 73 -11.32 -7.73 -19.87
N PHE A 74 -10.89 -6.52 -20.21
CA PHE A 74 -11.28 -5.30 -19.51
C PHE A 74 -12.79 -5.03 -19.56
N TRP A 75 -13.43 -5.08 -20.73
CA TRP A 75 -14.89 -4.92 -20.83
C TRP A 75 -15.67 -5.97 -20.04
N LEU A 76 -15.18 -7.21 -19.99
CA LEU A 76 -15.78 -8.25 -19.19
C LEU A 76 -15.70 -7.93 -17.69
N CYS A 77 -14.51 -7.55 -17.20
CA CYS A 77 -14.33 -7.12 -15.81
C CYS A 77 -15.21 -5.92 -15.45
N ARG A 78 -15.29 -4.91 -16.34
CA ARG A 78 -16.19 -3.75 -16.17
C ARG A 78 -17.64 -4.18 -15.98
N ASN A 79 -18.12 -5.08 -16.83
CA ASN A 79 -19.49 -5.56 -16.74
C ASN A 79 -19.73 -6.30 -15.42
N ILE A 80 -18.84 -7.23 -15.06
CA ILE A 80 -18.94 -7.99 -13.80
C ILE A 80 -18.98 -7.06 -12.60
N LEU A 81 -18.07 -6.08 -12.52
CA LEU A 81 -18.03 -5.11 -11.42
C LEU A 81 -19.27 -4.22 -11.39
N ALA A 82 -19.81 -3.83 -12.55
CA ALA A 82 -21.02 -3.00 -12.62
C ALA A 82 -22.32 -3.76 -12.30
N THR A 83 -22.33 -5.10 -12.48
CA THR A 83 -23.52 -5.93 -12.19
C THR A 83 -23.48 -6.61 -10.82
N ASN A 84 -22.38 -6.48 -10.09
CA ASN A 84 -22.23 -7.03 -8.74
C ASN A 84 -22.06 -5.89 -7.70
N THR A 85 -22.12 -6.25 -6.42
CA THR A 85 -22.05 -5.30 -5.30
C THR A 85 -21.04 -5.68 -4.24
N SER A 86 -20.32 -6.79 -4.40
CA SER A 86 -19.34 -7.23 -3.42
C SER A 86 -18.06 -7.73 -4.08
N ILE A 87 -16.94 -7.60 -3.37
CA ILE A 87 -15.65 -8.12 -3.80
C ILE A 87 -14.87 -8.63 -2.59
N HIS A 88 -14.27 -9.81 -2.73
CA HIS A 88 -13.46 -10.42 -1.70
C HIS A 88 -11.99 -9.98 -1.86
N LEU A 89 -11.43 -9.38 -0.81
CA LEU A 89 -10.06 -8.88 -0.80
C LEU A 89 -9.20 -9.60 0.25
N PRO A 90 -7.91 -9.84 -0.07
CA PRO A 90 -7.03 -10.65 0.78
C PRO A 90 -6.66 -9.92 2.08
N ARG A 91 -6.10 -10.66 3.03
CA ARG A 91 -5.40 -10.07 4.19
C ARG A 91 -4.26 -9.15 3.73
N TYR A 92 -4.06 -8.01 4.41
CA TYR A 92 -2.95 -7.09 4.17
C TYR A 92 -2.02 -6.96 5.37
N ILE A 93 -0.74 -7.27 5.15
CA ILE A 93 0.34 -7.03 6.12
C ILE A 93 1.24 -5.94 5.53
N GLY A 94 1.33 -4.81 6.24
CA GLY A 94 2.19 -3.69 5.89
C GLY A 94 3.49 -3.75 6.67
N TYR A 95 4.57 -3.28 6.03
CA TYR A 95 5.89 -3.20 6.65
C TYR A 95 6.23 -1.72 6.85
N PRO A 96 6.34 -1.24 8.10
CA PRO A 96 6.61 0.17 8.39
C PRO A 96 7.94 0.68 7.84
N ASN A 97 8.93 -0.20 7.74
CA ASN A 97 10.25 0.08 7.18
C ASN A 97 10.39 -0.63 5.82
N SER A 98 11.24 -0.06 4.95
CA SER A 98 11.55 -0.60 3.62
C SER A 98 12.18 -2.00 3.65
N ASP A 99 12.85 -2.30 4.77
CA ASP A 99 13.46 -3.60 4.99
C ASP A 99 12.38 -4.58 5.48
N LYS A 100 11.98 -5.51 4.60
CA LYS A 100 11.01 -6.59 4.88
C LYS A 100 11.44 -7.55 6.01
N SER A 101 12.58 -7.29 6.64
CA SER A 101 13.07 -8.00 7.82
C SER A 101 12.45 -7.51 9.14
N ASP A 102 11.74 -6.38 9.13
CA ASP A 102 11.01 -5.89 10.29
C ASP A 102 9.65 -6.61 10.49
N GLU A 103 9.19 -6.61 11.74
CA GLU A 103 7.89 -7.16 12.16
C GLU A 103 6.75 -6.58 11.31
N GLY A 104 6.05 -7.45 10.59
CA GLY A 104 4.90 -7.08 9.78
C GLY A 104 3.71 -6.64 10.64
N VAL A 105 3.06 -5.56 10.24
CA VAL A 105 1.87 -5.04 10.93
C VAL A 105 0.63 -5.46 10.14
N LEU A 106 -0.28 -6.19 10.78
CA LEU A 106 -1.58 -6.49 10.22
C LEU A 106 -2.36 -5.18 10.02
N ILE A 107 -2.67 -4.86 8.76
CA ILE A 107 -3.42 -3.64 8.42
C ILE A 107 -4.91 -3.92 8.37
N THR A 108 -5.28 -4.98 7.66
CA THR A 108 -6.65 -5.50 7.57
C THR A 108 -6.60 -7.01 7.35
N ASP A 109 -7.60 -7.71 7.88
CA ASP A 109 -7.80 -9.13 7.60
C ASP A 109 -8.44 -9.32 6.23
N GLU A 110 -8.50 -10.59 5.79
CA GLU A 110 -9.30 -10.99 4.65
C GLU A 110 -10.78 -10.64 4.90
N ASN A 111 -11.41 -9.96 3.95
CA ASN A 111 -12.77 -9.47 4.13
C ASN A 111 -13.48 -9.26 2.79
N VAL A 112 -14.82 -9.38 2.82
CA VAL A 112 -15.70 -9.04 1.72
C VAL A 112 -16.14 -7.59 1.86
N TYR A 113 -15.95 -6.81 0.80
CA TYR A 113 -16.28 -5.40 0.76
C TYR A 113 -17.50 -5.19 -0.13
N GLU A 114 -18.59 -4.70 0.48
CA GLU A 114 -19.79 -4.27 -0.24
C GLU A 114 -19.57 -2.87 -0.85
N TYR A 115 -20.02 -2.67 -2.08
CA TYR A 115 -19.91 -1.44 -2.84
C TYR A 115 -21.17 -1.14 -3.66
N GLN A 116 -21.35 0.12 -4.00
CA GLN A 116 -22.47 0.57 -4.84
C GLN A 116 -22.27 0.15 -6.30
N SER A 117 -23.34 -0.27 -6.97
CA SER A 117 -23.31 -0.70 -8.39
C SER A 117 -22.83 0.38 -9.37
N LYS A 118 -22.79 1.65 -8.95
CA LYS A 118 -22.26 2.77 -9.74
C LYS A 118 -20.73 2.77 -9.71
N VAL A 119 -20.11 1.79 -10.37
CA VAL A 119 -18.65 1.73 -10.55
C VAL A 119 -18.20 2.88 -11.43
N THR A 120 -17.23 3.67 -10.96
CA THR A 120 -16.61 4.72 -11.78
C THR A 120 -15.45 4.13 -12.56
N LEU A 121 -15.59 4.07 -13.88
CA LEU A 121 -14.54 3.62 -14.78
C LEU A 121 -13.80 4.84 -15.30
N ASN A 122 -12.46 4.82 -15.25
CA ASN A 122 -11.66 5.95 -15.73
C ASN A 122 -11.18 5.72 -17.16
N PRO A 123 -11.81 6.33 -18.18
CA PRO A 123 -11.39 6.18 -19.57
C PRO A 123 -10.04 6.87 -19.87
N ALA A 124 -9.56 7.78 -19.02
CA ALA A 124 -8.33 8.54 -19.26
C ALA A 124 -7.04 7.75 -18.92
N VAL A 125 -7.16 6.60 -18.24
CA VAL A 125 -6.03 5.69 -17.93
C VAL A 125 -6.13 4.40 -18.76
N GLU A 126 -6.89 4.43 -19.85
CA GLU A 126 -6.93 3.34 -20.83
C GLU A 126 -5.58 3.21 -21.53
N SER A 127 -4.68 2.45 -20.91
CA SER A 127 -3.51 1.91 -21.56
C SER A 127 -3.85 0.53 -22.12
N ALA A 128 -3.08 0.05 -23.11
CA ALA A 128 -3.29 -1.29 -23.66
C ALA A 128 -3.14 -2.43 -22.61
N GLN A 129 -2.60 -2.13 -21.43
CA GLN A 129 -2.19 -3.11 -20.43
C GLN A 129 -2.91 -2.98 -19.09
N ASN A 130 -3.57 -1.84 -18.83
CA ASN A 130 -4.13 -1.55 -17.51
C ASN A 130 -5.42 -0.77 -17.61
N GLU A 131 -6.27 -0.99 -16.64
CA GLU A 131 -7.56 -0.33 -16.48
C GLU A 131 -7.85 -0.04 -15.02
N ILE A 132 -8.53 1.08 -14.77
CA ILE A 132 -8.89 1.52 -13.42
C ILE A 132 -10.40 1.55 -13.25
N ALA A 133 -10.86 0.92 -12.18
CA ALA A 133 -12.23 0.97 -11.69
C ALA A 133 -12.24 1.46 -10.24
N ILE A 134 -13.17 2.33 -9.89
CA ILE A 134 -13.36 2.81 -8.51
C ILE A 134 -14.67 2.23 -8.00
N LEU A 135 -14.56 1.47 -6.92
CA LEU A 135 -15.69 0.91 -6.17
C LEU A 135 -15.97 1.81 -4.97
N HIS A 136 -17.21 2.25 -4.83
CA HIS A 136 -17.64 3.08 -3.72
C HIS A 136 -18.16 2.19 -2.59
N ALA A 137 -17.26 1.77 -1.69
CA ALA A 137 -17.61 1.00 -0.50
C ALA A 137 -17.98 1.91 0.68
N ASN A 138 -18.61 1.35 1.71
CA ASN A 138 -19.16 2.13 2.82
C ASN A 138 -18.11 2.91 3.61
N ASP A 139 -16.93 2.33 3.82
CA ASP A 139 -15.88 2.90 4.67
C ASP A 139 -14.92 3.81 3.89
N PHE A 140 -14.61 3.45 2.64
CA PHE A 140 -13.69 4.16 1.76
C PHE A 140 -13.85 3.70 0.31
N ASP A 141 -13.43 4.53 -0.64
CA ASP A 141 -13.36 4.14 -2.04
C ASP A 141 -12.21 3.15 -2.28
N ILE A 142 -12.46 2.11 -3.08
CA ILE A 142 -11.48 1.11 -3.48
C ILE A 142 -11.14 1.33 -4.95
N THR A 143 -9.91 1.75 -5.23
CA THR A 143 -9.37 1.83 -6.58
C THR A 143 -8.84 0.46 -6.98
N LEU A 144 -9.56 -0.22 -7.87
CA LEU A 144 -9.11 -1.44 -8.52
C LEU A 144 -8.30 -1.12 -9.77
N VAL A 145 -7.16 -1.78 -9.87
CA VAL A 145 -6.21 -1.63 -10.97
C VAL A 145 -6.10 -2.99 -11.64
N LEU A 146 -6.82 -3.15 -12.74
CA LEU A 146 -6.81 -4.38 -13.51
C LEU A 146 -5.58 -4.34 -14.42
N THR A 147 -4.70 -5.33 -14.32
CA THR A 147 -3.45 -5.39 -15.10
C THR A 147 -3.30 -6.72 -15.83
N LEU A 148 -2.77 -6.65 -17.06
CA LEU A 148 -2.33 -7.82 -17.83
C LEU A 148 -0.82 -8.08 -17.70
N GLU A 149 -0.09 -7.22 -16.98
CA GLU A 149 1.35 -7.35 -16.74
C GLU A 149 1.69 -6.94 -15.30
N SER A 150 1.77 -7.91 -14.39
CA SER A 150 2.02 -7.64 -12.96
C SER A 150 3.41 -7.03 -12.68
N SER A 151 4.37 -7.19 -13.58
CA SER A 151 5.77 -6.75 -13.39
C SER A 151 6.04 -5.28 -13.74
N ALA A 152 5.10 -4.58 -14.40
CA ALA A 152 5.36 -3.26 -14.99
C ALA A 152 4.71 -2.08 -14.27
N TYR A 153 3.83 -2.31 -13.29
CA TYR A 153 3.02 -1.23 -12.74
C TYR A 153 3.64 -0.58 -11.50
N GLN A 154 4.32 0.55 -11.73
CA GLN A 154 4.77 1.46 -10.68
C GLN A 154 3.72 2.56 -10.48
N PHE A 155 3.03 2.54 -9.34
CA PHE A 155 2.19 3.66 -8.94
C PHE A 155 3.06 4.85 -8.53
N SER A 156 2.77 6.03 -9.09
CA SER A 156 3.22 7.27 -8.46
C SER A 156 2.36 7.50 -7.20
N SER A 157 2.99 7.87 -6.09
CA SER A 157 2.40 8.04 -4.75
C SER A 157 1.40 9.21 -4.63
N THR A 158 0.91 9.75 -5.74
CA THR A 158 0.05 10.95 -5.79
C THR A 158 -1.44 10.65 -5.61
N TYR A 159 -1.85 9.38 -5.45
CA TYR A 159 -3.24 9.04 -5.19
C TYR A 159 -3.67 9.50 -3.79
N ASN A 160 -4.88 10.07 -3.74
CA ASN A 160 -5.49 10.60 -2.53
C ASN A 160 -5.49 9.53 -1.43
N GLN A 161 -4.81 9.77 -0.31
CA GLN A 161 -4.61 8.83 0.81
C GLN A 161 -5.91 8.32 1.48
N LYS A 162 -7.08 8.78 1.00
CA LYS A 162 -8.40 8.38 1.46
C LYS A 162 -8.97 7.16 0.74
N SER A 163 -8.45 6.78 -0.43
CA SER A 163 -8.89 5.59 -1.16
C SER A 163 -7.89 4.46 -1.01
N ALA A 164 -8.39 3.23 -0.89
CA ALA A 164 -7.55 2.06 -0.96
C ALA A 164 -7.17 1.74 -2.41
N ILE A 165 -6.04 1.07 -2.61
CA ILE A 165 -5.57 0.67 -3.94
C ILE A 165 -5.31 -0.83 -3.91
N VAL A 166 -6.03 -1.54 -4.77
CA VAL A 166 -5.87 -2.98 -4.99
C VAL A 166 -5.53 -3.20 -6.45
N VAL A 167 -4.48 -3.94 -6.69
CA VAL A 167 -4.10 -4.37 -8.02
C VAL A 167 -4.59 -5.80 -8.22
N VAL A 168 -5.19 -6.05 -9.39
CA VAL A 168 -5.77 -7.33 -9.77
C VAL A 168 -5.09 -7.79 -11.05
N ASP A 169 -4.37 -8.91 -10.98
CA ASP A 169 -3.78 -9.57 -12.14
C ASP A 169 -4.86 -10.34 -12.90
N VAL A 170 -5.14 -9.91 -14.12
CA VAL A 170 -6.16 -10.50 -14.99
C VAL A 170 -5.57 -11.15 -16.24
N GLU A 171 -4.25 -11.35 -16.32
CA GLU A 171 -3.62 -11.99 -17.48
C GLU A 171 -4.11 -13.43 -17.67
N ASP A 172 -4.35 -14.15 -16.58
CA ASP A 172 -4.91 -15.49 -16.61
C ASP A 172 -6.31 -15.54 -17.26
N PHE A 173 -7.04 -14.41 -17.34
CA PHE A 173 -8.33 -14.37 -18.02
C PHE A 173 -8.23 -14.50 -19.53
N ARG A 174 -7.02 -14.34 -20.08
CA ARG A 174 -6.72 -14.64 -21.47
C ARG A 174 -7.12 -16.06 -21.86
N LYS A 175 -6.98 -17.05 -20.96
CA LYS A 175 -7.37 -18.45 -21.23
C LYS A 175 -8.87 -18.61 -21.51
N TYR A 176 -9.69 -17.71 -20.97
CA TYR A 176 -11.13 -17.65 -21.14
C TYR A 176 -11.52 -16.95 -22.44
N VAL A 177 -10.88 -15.81 -22.73
CA VAL A 177 -11.17 -14.98 -23.91
C VAL A 177 -10.57 -15.57 -25.19
N GLU A 178 -9.41 -16.23 -25.13
CA GLU A 178 -8.77 -16.86 -26.29
C GLU A 178 -9.28 -18.29 -26.56
N GLY A 179 -10.06 -18.86 -25.64
CA GLY A 179 -10.94 -19.99 -25.94
C GLY A 179 -10.38 -21.37 -25.65
N LYS A 180 -10.18 -21.71 -24.37
CA LYS A 180 -10.03 -23.10 -23.92
C LYS A 180 -11.29 -23.70 -23.26
N VAL A 181 -12.30 -22.89 -22.89
CA VAL A 181 -13.46 -23.34 -22.08
C VAL A 181 -14.73 -22.53 -22.39
N ASN A 182 -15.90 -23.18 -22.50
CA ASN A 182 -17.22 -22.52 -22.57
C ASN A 182 -17.71 -22.11 -21.17
N GLY A 183 -18.73 -21.24 -21.07
CA GLY A 183 -19.27 -20.79 -19.78
C GLY A 183 -18.25 -19.97 -18.97
N TYR A 184 -17.41 -19.21 -19.67
CA TYR A 184 -16.29 -18.53 -19.07
C TYR A 184 -16.69 -17.28 -18.27
N ARG A 185 -17.88 -16.71 -18.49
CA ARG A 185 -18.40 -15.56 -17.72
C ARG A 185 -18.39 -15.87 -16.24
N ASN A 186 -19.06 -16.95 -15.83
CA ASN A 186 -19.18 -17.33 -14.41
C ASN A 186 -17.80 -17.64 -13.80
N GLN A 187 -16.86 -18.16 -14.61
CA GLN A 187 -15.50 -18.43 -14.16
C GLN A 187 -14.70 -17.15 -13.96
N VAL A 188 -14.75 -16.22 -14.90
CA VAL A 188 -14.11 -14.90 -14.77
C VAL A 188 -14.74 -14.11 -13.63
N GLU A 189 -16.06 -14.17 -13.48
CA GLU A 189 -16.80 -13.54 -12.38
C GLU A 189 -16.37 -14.10 -11.03
N SER A 190 -16.37 -15.42 -10.87
CA SER A 190 -15.90 -16.06 -9.64
C SER A 190 -14.42 -15.76 -9.37
N GLU A 191 -13.54 -15.82 -10.38
CA GLU A 191 -12.13 -15.48 -10.17
C GLU A 191 -11.96 -13.99 -9.82
N LEU A 192 -12.61 -13.07 -10.54
CA LEU A 192 -12.50 -11.63 -10.31
C LEU A 192 -13.04 -11.22 -8.94
N LEU A 193 -14.19 -11.76 -8.51
CA LEU A 193 -14.82 -11.37 -7.26
C LEU A 193 -14.25 -12.12 -6.05
N GLU A 194 -13.99 -13.42 -6.17
CA GLU A 194 -13.68 -14.28 -5.01
C GLU A 194 -12.20 -14.69 -4.90
N LYS A 195 -11.48 -14.88 -6.00
CA LYS A 195 -10.12 -15.43 -5.95
C LYS A 195 -9.13 -14.42 -5.39
N LEU A 196 -8.55 -14.72 -4.24
CA LEU A 196 -7.63 -13.83 -3.54
C LEU A 196 -6.22 -13.80 -4.13
N SER A 197 -5.77 -14.91 -4.73
CA SER A 197 -4.39 -15.05 -5.21
C SER A 197 -4.03 -14.12 -6.37
N ILE A 198 -5.03 -13.55 -7.05
CA ILE A 198 -4.83 -12.59 -8.14
C ILE A 198 -4.91 -11.13 -7.67
N LYS A 199 -5.21 -10.89 -6.39
CA LYS A 199 -5.43 -9.57 -5.82
C LYS A 199 -4.31 -9.24 -4.85
N HIS A 200 -3.82 -8.01 -4.88
CA HIS A 200 -2.84 -7.55 -3.92
C HIS A 200 -3.09 -6.09 -3.55
N TRP A 201 -2.97 -5.82 -2.25
CA TRP A 201 -3.02 -4.46 -1.72
C TRP A 201 -1.75 -3.73 -2.12
N HIS A 202 -1.93 -2.61 -2.81
CA HIS A 202 -0.88 -1.63 -2.99
C HIS A 202 -0.88 -0.62 -1.84
N PHE A 203 -2.07 -0.23 -1.38
CA PHE A 203 -2.25 0.70 -0.26
C PHE A 203 -3.60 0.48 0.42
N HIS A 204 -3.64 0.70 1.74
CA HIS A 204 -4.88 0.68 2.53
C HIS A 204 -4.97 1.95 3.42
N PRO A 205 -6.13 2.63 3.52
CA PRO A 205 -6.26 3.90 4.25
C PRO A 205 -5.86 3.82 5.73
N GLN A 206 -6.09 2.66 6.38
CA GLN A 206 -5.70 2.45 7.77
C GLN A 206 -4.19 2.23 7.98
N GLN A 207 -3.40 2.07 6.92
CA GLN A 207 -1.99 1.72 7.02
C GLN A 207 -1.19 2.71 7.87
N THR A 208 -1.37 4.02 7.63
CA THR A 208 -0.67 5.07 8.38
C THR A 208 -1.02 5.04 9.87
N GLN A 209 -2.29 4.82 10.21
CA GLN A 209 -2.74 4.71 11.59
C GLN A 209 -2.13 3.49 12.27
N ARG A 210 -2.20 2.31 11.63
CA ARG A 210 -1.66 1.06 12.14
C ARG A 210 -0.15 1.12 12.38
N PHE A 211 0.59 1.73 11.46
CA PHE A 211 2.03 1.97 11.64
C PHE A 211 2.30 2.91 12.82
N THR A 212 1.51 3.96 12.97
CA THR A 212 1.65 4.90 14.11
C THR A 212 1.42 4.19 15.45
N GLU A 213 0.39 3.36 15.55
CA GLU A 213 0.09 2.54 16.73
C GLU A 213 1.22 1.55 17.05
N PHE A 214 1.75 0.90 16.02
CA PHE A 214 2.91 0.00 16.13
C PHE A 214 4.14 0.72 16.72
N TYR A 215 4.54 1.87 16.16
CA TYR A 215 5.69 2.61 16.66
C TYR A 215 5.49 3.13 18.09
N ARG A 216 4.26 3.55 18.43
CA ARG A 216 3.93 3.96 19.82
C ARG A 216 4.12 2.79 20.79
N SER A 217 3.59 1.61 20.45
CA SER A 217 3.74 0.40 21.27
C SER A 217 5.21 -0.02 21.40
N LYS A 218 5.97 -0.03 20.29
CA LYS A 218 7.41 -0.36 20.28
C LYS A 218 8.21 0.61 21.15
N ASN A 219 7.95 1.91 21.03
CA ASN A 219 8.62 2.93 21.84
C ASN A 219 8.27 2.79 23.32
N GLN A 220 7.01 2.51 23.67
CA GLN A 220 6.62 2.26 25.07
C GLN A 220 7.37 1.07 25.68
N LYS A 221 7.48 -0.05 24.95
CA LYS A 221 8.25 -1.22 25.40
C LYS A 221 9.73 -0.89 25.63
N ILE A 222 10.35 -0.13 24.72
CA ILE A 222 11.75 0.31 24.85
C ILE A 222 11.92 1.20 26.09
N GLN A 223 10.99 2.15 26.32
CA GLN A 223 11.05 3.03 27.48
C GLN A 223 10.88 2.26 28.80
N LEU A 224 9.98 1.27 28.84
CA LEU A 224 9.80 0.41 30.01
C LEU A 224 11.07 -0.39 30.30
N ALA A 225 11.65 -1.04 29.29
CA ALA A 225 12.89 -1.81 29.43
C ALA A 225 14.08 -0.94 29.90
N LYS A 226 14.17 0.31 29.40
CA LYS A 226 15.19 1.27 29.86
C LYS A 226 15.01 1.64 31.33
N LYS A 227 13.77 1.87 31.77
CA LYS A 227 13.46 2.14 33.19
C LYS A 227 13.82 0.96 34.08
N GLU A 228 13.48 -0.26 33.67
CA GLU A 228 13.82 -1.48 34.40
C GLU A 228 15.34 -1.68 34.51
N GLN A 229 16.10 -1.44 33.44
CA GLN A 229 17.56 -1.51 33.49
C GLN A 229 18.18 -0.42 34.38
N ALA A 230 17.66 0.81 34.34
CA ALA A 230 18.13 1.89 35.20
C ALA A 230 17.87 1.59 36.68
N GLN A 231 16.69 1.03 37.00
CA GLN A 231 16.33 0.61 38.35
C GLN A 231 17.28 -0.47 38.88
N ARG A 232 17.56 -1.52 38.08
CA ARG A 232 18.52 -2.57 38.46
C ARG A 232 19.91 -2.02 38.75
N LYS A 233 20.40 -1.12 37.89
CA LYS A 233 21.71 -0.47 38.09
C LYS A 233 21.76 0.39 39.35
N TRP A 234 20.66 1.08 39.67
CA TRP A 234 20.55 1.87 40.88
C TRP A 234 20.55 0.98 42.14
N GLU A 235 19.81 -0.13 42.12
CA GLU A 235 19.80 -1.13 43.19
C GLU A 235 21.18 -1.78 43.41
N GLU A 236 21.87 -2.17 42.33
CA GLU A 236 23.24 -2.68 42.38
C GLU A 236 24.22 -1.65 42.98
N GLN A 237 24.08 -0.37 42.62
CA GLN A 237 24.90 0.70 43.20
C GLN A 237 24.64 0.92 44.69
N GLN A 238 23.38 0.82 45.13
CA GLN A 238 23.04 0.93 46.55
C GLN A 238 23.63 -0.23 47.35
N GLN A 239 23.50 -1.47 46.86
CA GLN A 239 24.08 -2.64 47.53
C GLN A 239 25.60 -2.53 47.64
N LEU A 240 26.28 -2.10 46.56
CA LEU A 240 27.73 -1.91 46.60
C LEU A 240 28.13 -0.81 47.60
N ALA A 241 27.34 0.26 47.71
CA ALA A 241 27.59 1.33 48.68
C ALA A 241 27.39 0.87 50.14
N GLU A 242 26.39 0.02 50.41
CA GLU A 242 26.19 -0.62 51.71
C GLU A 242 27.34 -1.58 52.07
N GLU A 243 27.85 -2.36 51.11
CA GLU A 243 28.99 -3.25 51.32
C GLU A 243 30.33 -2.52 51.48
N THR A 244 30.47 -1.33 50.89
CA THR A 244 31.70 -0.50 50.98
C THR A 244 31.65 0.55 52.08
N GLU A 245 30.56 0.62 52.85
CA GLU A 245 30.47 1.51 53.99
C GLU A 245 31.57 1.11 55.01
N PRO A 246 32.59 1.96 55.24
CA PRO A 246 33.65 1.62 56.15
C PRO A 246 33.06 1.44 57.54
N LEU A 247 33.35 0.32 58.20
CA LEU A 247 33.14 0.14 59.64
C LEU A 247 33.76 1.34 60.35
N TYR A 248 32.91 2.31 60.65
CA TYR A 248 33.30 3.50 61.40
C TYR A 248 33.57 3.04 62.83
N ASP A 249 34.83 2.68 63.10
CA ASP A 249 35.31 2.36 64.43
C ASP A 249 35.42 3.67 65.23
N PRO A 250 34.60 3.91 66.28
CA PRO A 250 34.56 5.18 66.99
C PRO A 250 35.82 5.47 67.84
N VAL A 251 36.90 4.69 67.71
CA VAL A 251 38.02 4.70 68.65
C VAL A 251 39.05 5.82 68.40
N TYR A 252 39.00 6.53 67.27
CA TYR A 252 39.84 7.74 67.08
C TYR A 252 39.01 9.02 67.11
N GLY A 253 38.92 9.60 68.31
CA GLY A 253 38.35 10.92 68.55
C GLY A 253 39.07 12.02 67.75
N PHE A 254 38.42 12.52 66.70
CA PHE A 254 38.78 13.79 66.11
C PHE A 254 38.40 14.91 67.08
N GLN A 255 39.41 15.52 67.70
CA GLN A 255 39.25 16.80 68.37
C GLN A 255 38.72 17.81 67.35
N GLN A 256 37.47 18.24 67.55
CA GLN A 256 36.88 19.33 66.80
C GLN A 256 37.72 20.58 67.05
N ASN A 257 38.39 21.08 66.01
CA ASN A 257 39.07 22.35 66.04
C ASN A 257 38.14 23.38 65.36
N PRO A 258 37.38 24.19 66.12
CA PRO A 258 36.35 25.05 65.53
C PRO A 258 37.01 26.35 65.05
N ARG A 259 37.78 26.32 63.96
CA ARG A 259 38.27 27.53 63.28
C ARG A 259 39.02 27.23 61.98
N TYR A 260 38.31 26.83 60.93
CA TYR A 260 38.80 27.07 59.56
C TYR A 260 37.61 27.22 58.60
N LYS A 261 37.04 28.43 58.53
CA LYS A 261 36.32 28.88 57.34
C LYS A 261 37.37 29.33 56.33
N SER A 262 38.08 28.40 55.68
CA SER A 262 38.83 28.74 54.48
C SER A 262 37.81 29.00 53.38
N LYS A 263 37.72 30.27 52.95
CA LYS A 263 37.15 30.59 51.65
C LYS A 263 37.93 29.79 50.60
N PRO A 264 37.26 29.23 49.58
CA PRO A 264 37.95 28.46 48.54
C PRO A 264 39.02 29.36 47.91
N THR A 265 40.26 28.89 47.92
CA THR A 265 41.37 29.56 47.26
C THR A 265 41.09 29.64 45.76
N ARG A 266 41.57 30.72 45.13
CA ARG A 266 41.37 31.03 43.71
C ARG A 266 41.67 29.85 42.77
N ALA A 267 42.67 29.04 43.12
CA ALA A 267 43.04 27.82 42.40
C ALA A 267 41.93 26.74 42.31
N PHE A 268 40.98 26.70 43.25
CA PHE A 268 39.86 25.75 43.18
C PHE A 268 38.70 26.24 42.32
N ARG A 269 38.61 27.56 42.05
CA ARG A 269 37.70 28.10 41.03
C ARG A 269 38.24 27.85 39.62
N ASP A 270 39.55 28.00 39.43
CA ASP A 270 40.19 27.79 38.13
C ASP A 270 40.11 26.32 37.65
N ILE A 271 40.03 25.33 38.57
CA ILE A 271 39.85 23.91 38.20
C ILE A 271 38.38 23.59 37.81
N ILE A 272 37.40 24.28 38.39
CA ILE A 272 35.98 24.12 38.02
C ILE A 272 35.69 24.80 36.67
N ASP A 273 36.38 25.91 36.36
CA ASP A 273 36.25 26.61 35.08
C ASP A 273 36.94 25.87 33.90
N LEU A 274 37.86 24.93 34.17
CA LEU A 274 38.52 24.11 33.15
C LEU A 274 37.77 22.83 32.78
N ASN A 275 36.70 22.49 33.51
CA ASN A 275 35.90 21.31 33.23
C ASN A 275 34.40 21.66 33.33
N PRO A 276 33.87 22.48 32.39
CA PRO A 276 32.45 22.73 32.35
C PRO A 276 31.72 21.40 32.21
N ALA A 277 30.63 21.22 32.99
CA ALA A 277 29.76 20.06 32.85
C ALA A 277 29.46 19.81 31.36
N PRO A 278 29.53 18.56 30.87
CA PRO A 278 29.30 18.27 29.45
C PRO A 278 27.96 18.88 29.06
N LYS A 279 27.98 19.83 28.11
CA LYS A 279 26.78 20.48 27.62
C LYS A 279 25.85 19.36 27.14
N GLN A 280 24.69 19.23 27.76
CA GLN A 280 23.64 18.34 27.26
C GLN A 280 23.18 18.92 25.93
N TYR A 281 23.64 18.35 24.82
CA TYR A 281 23.23 18.78 23.49
C TYR A 281 21.77 18.39 23.27
N GLU A 282 20.91 19.38 23.02
CA GLU A 282 19.53 19.12 22.63
C GLU A 282 19.54 18.46 21.24
N THR A 283 18.85 17.33 21.13
CA THR A 283 18.74 16.59 19.86
C THR A 283 17.44 17.01 19.16
N ARG A 284 17.54 17.49 17.92
CA ARG A 284 16.38 17.82 17.08
C ARG A 284 16.04 16.62 16.19
N TRP A 285 14.76 16.33 16.06
CA TRP A 285 14.24 15.24 15.23
C TRP A 285 13.56 15.79 13.97
N PHE A 286 13.83 15.14 12.84
CA PHE A 286 13.35 15.55 11.52
C PHE A 286 12.64 14.39 10.83
N ARG A 287 11.68 14.71 9.95
CA ARG A 287 11.00 13.75 9.09
C ARG A 287 10.98 14.26 7.67
N CYS A 288 11.47 13.46 6.73
CA CYS A 288 11.52 13.86 5.32
C CYS A 288 10.11 13.80 4.71
N PRO A 289 9.61 14.86 4.06
CA PRO A 289 8.31 14.81 3.38
C PRO A 289 8.35 13.94 2.11
N SER A 290 9.52 13.75 1.50
CA SER A 290 9.67 12.98 0.26
C SER A 290 9.75 11.47 0.50
N CYS A 291 10.60 11.04 1.44
CA CYS A 291 10.86 9.61 1.68
C CYS A 291 10.42 9.11 3.06
N PHE A 292 9.84 9.98 3.90
CA PHE A 292 9.38 9.68 5.26
C PHE A 292 10.46 9.20 6.26
N HIS A 293 11.74 9.18 5.86
CA HIS A 293 12.85 8.87 6.76
C HIS A 293 12.87 9.84 7.96
N VAL A 294 13.08 9.29 9.16
CA VAL A 294 13.18 10.04 10.41
C VAL A 294 14.61 9.95 10.90
N TRP A 295 15.23 11.10 11.14
CA TRP A 295 16.60 11.17 11.67
C TRP A 295 16.71 12.30 12.68
N SER A 296 17.85 12.36 13.36
CA SER A 296 18.12 13.37 14.37
C SER A 296 19.50 13.96 14.23
N HIS A 297 19.64 15.26 14.47
CA HIS A 297 20.94 15.93 14.59
C HIS A 297 21.05 16.64 15.94
N SER A 298 22.29 16.87 16.37
CA SER A 298 22.57 17.80 17.45
C SER A 298 22.08 19.20 17.07
N SER A 299 21.57 19.95 18.04
CA SER A 299 21.26 21.38 17.87
C SER A 299 22.48 22.21 17.47
N GLU A 300 23.71 21.69 17.63
CA GLU A 300 24.94 22.31 17.11
C GLU A 300 25.09 22.13 15.59
N ASP A 301 24.76 20.96 15.07
CA ASP A 301 24.86 20.66 13.62
C ASP A 301 23.74 21.35 12.85
N VAL A 302 22.54 21.41 13.45
CA VAL A 302 21.36 22.07 12.86
C VAL A 302 20.73 23.02 13.88
N PRO A 303 21.28 24.25 14.05
CA PRO A 303 20.72 25.28 14.92
C PRO A 303 19.28 25.64 14.56
N TYR A 304 18.52 26.15 15.54
CA TYR A 304 17.13 26.62 15.32
C TYR A 304 17.03 27.81 14.36
N SER A 305 18.14 28.46 14.03
CA SER A 305 18.22 29.50 12.99
C SER A 305 18.31 28.94 11.57
N ILE A 306 18.42 27.62 11.39
CA ILE A 306 18.45 26.96 10.09
C ILE A 306 17.05 26.45 9.75
N ASP A 307 16.51 26.95 8.64
CA ASP A 307 15.16 26.60 8.16
C ASP A 307 15.17 25.44 7.17
N LEU A 308 16.35 24.95 6.76
CA LEU A 308 16.50 23.90 5.74
C LEU A 308 17.61 22.92 6.14
N THR A 309 17.33 21.63 6.06
CA THR A 309 18.33 20.56 6.23
C THR A 309 18.17 19.53 5.12
N GLU A 310 19.18 18.69 4.89
CA GLU A 310 19.10 17.61 3.90
C GLU A 310 18.69 16.30 4.57
N CYS A 311 17.83 15.54 3.90
CA CYS A 311 17.51 14.19 4.33
C CYS A 311 18.74 13.28 4.20
N SER A 312 19.16 12.67 5.30
CA SER A 312 20.27 11.71 5.35
C SER A 312 20.09 10.48 4.46
N HIS A 313 18.86 10.20 4.01
CA HIS A 313 18.56 9.03 3.18
C HIS A 313 18.42 9.35 1.68
N CYS A 314 17.73 10.44 1.32
CA CYS A 314 17.40 10.74 -0.09
C CYS A 314 17.94 12.09 -0.58
N ALA A 315 18.73 12.81 0.24
CA ALA A 315 19.30 14.13 -0.05
C ALA A 315 18.28 15.23 -0.43
N SER A 316 16.98 14.98 -0.24
CA SER A 316 15.95 16.01 -0.47
C SER A 316 16.03 17.07 0.61
N SER A 317 15.92 18.35 0.21
CA SER A 317 15.85 19.47 1.15
C SER A 317 14.55 19.42 1.96
N VAL A 318 14.68 19.53 3.28
CA VAL A 318 13.60 19.46 4.25
C VAL A 318 13.51 20.79 4.97
N LYS A 319 12.36 21.45 4.84
CA LYS A 319 12.08 22.71 5.53
C LYS A 319 11.74 22.43 7.00
N ILE A 320 12.49 23.05 7.90
CA ILE A 320 12.32 22.97 9.35
C ILE A 320 11.72 24.31 9.78
N GLY A 321 10.48 24.30 10.25
CA GLY A 321 9.77 25.50 10.74
C GLY A 321 9.57 25.43 12.24
#